data_AF-A0A0E3SRN4-F1
#
_entry.id   AF-A0A0E3SRN4-F1
#
_cell.length_a   1.000
_cell.length_b   1.000
_cell.length_c   1.000
_cell.angle_alpha   90.00
_cell.angle_beta   90.00
_cell.angle_gamma   90.00
#
_symmetry.space_group_name_H-M   'P 1'
#
loop_
_entity.id
_entity.type
_entity.pdbx_description
1 polymer ?
#
loop_
_entity_poly.entity_id
_entity_poly.type
_entity_poly.pdbx_seq_one_letter_code
_entity_poly.pdbx_strand_id
1 'polypeptide(L)'
;MSFKILKQASCCGIGDSDSTGCDCASDSNCCDPGAISIDIKEVACPVCGKTGVHVENVTVKHMVKKELMDEVSEDEHWLCMSEECEVAYYTGSKVEFNIEDIKVTIWFKKDANPKYACYCNNITEEQVIETVVNKGLDNMKDIIVSINGKISSQCKVRNPAGKCCTQAFNEAIGKGMEIRNKE
;
A
#
# COMPACT_ATOMS: atom_id res chain seq x y z
N MET A 1 10.30 0.50 38.75
CA MET A 1 8.94 0.18 39.22
C MET A 1 8.47 -1.05 38.44
N SER A 2 8.29 -2.17 39.14
CA SER A 2 7.86 -3.44 38.54
C SER A 2 6.41 -3.37 38.11
N PHE A 3 6.11 -3.73 36.86
CA PHE A 3 4.74 -4.00 36.43
C PHE A 3 4.57 -5.50 36.20
N LYS A 4 3.60 -6.06 36.95
CA LYS A 4 3.21 -7.46 36.92
C LYS A 4 2.66 -7.81 35.54
N ILE A 5 3.23 -8.83 34.91
CA ILE A 5 2.61 -9.53 33.77
C ILE A 5 1.47 -10.37 34.33
N LEU A 6 0.23 -9.95 34.10
CA LEU A 6 -0.94 -10.79 34.30
C LEU A 6 -0.98 -11.80 33.14
N LYS A 7 -0.74 -13.07 33.44
CA LYS A 7 -1.03 -14.19 32.54
C LYS A 7 -2.54 -14.18 32.25
N GLN A 8 -2.94 -13.90 31.02
CA GLN A 8 -4.28 -14.24 30.52
C GLN A 8 -4.30 -15.68 30.02
N ALA A 9 -5.41 -16.35 30.30
CA ALA A 9 -5.64 -17.76 30.00
C ALA A 9 -5.72 -17.98 28.48
N SER A 10 -5.01 -19.02 28.02
CA SER A 10 -5.18 -19.59 26.70
C SER A 10 -6.50 -20.33 26.66
N CYS A 11 -7.48 -19.80 25.93
CA CYS A 11 -8.70 -20.53 25.61
C CYS A 11 -8.49 -21.34 24.33
N CYS A 12 -7.67 -22.39 24.40
CA CYS A 12 -7.75 -23.52 23.49
C CYS A 12 -7.51 -24.79 24.29
N GLY A 13 -8.59 -25.34 24.86
CA GLY A 13 -8.59 -26.70 25.36
C GLY A 13 -8.48 -27.67 24.18
N ILE A 14 -7.53 -28.59 24.30
CA ILE A 14 -7.37 -29.78 23.46
C ILE A 14 -8.56 -30.70 23.73
N GLY A 15 -9.27 -31.16 22.69
CA GLY A 15 -10.32 -32.17 22.83
C GLY A 15 -10.93 -32.58 21.48
N ASP A 16 -10.89 -33.88 21.22
CA ASP A 16 -11.17 -34.57 19.96
C ASP A 16 -12.66 -34.77 19.60
N SER A 17 -12.87 -34.98 18.30
CA SER A 17 -13.90 -35.78 17.62
C SER A 17 -15.40 -35.58 17.90
N ASP A 18 -16.09 -35.43 16.77
CA ASP A 18 -17.48 -35.81 16.47
C ASP A 18 -18.65 -34.90 16.86
N SER A 19 -19.52 -34.79 15.86
CA SER A 19 -20.93 -34.38 15.86
C SER A 19 -21.26 -32.88 15.85
N THR A 20 -21.61 -32.42 14.65
CA THR A 20 -22.80 -31.62 14.31
C THR A 20 -23.30 -30.59 15.32
N GLY A 21 -23.23 -29.31 14.92
CA GLY A 21 -24.15 -28.28 15.37
C GLY A 21 -23.49 -27.10 16.07
N CYS A 22 -23.04 -26.11 15.31
CA CYS A 22 -22.84 -24.76 15.85
C CYS A 22 -24.23 -24.09 15.96
N ASP A 23 -24.98 -24.42 17.00
CA ASP A 23 -26.19 -23.69 17.37
C ASP A 23 -25.82 -22.50 18.27
N CYS A 24 -25.69 -21.33 17.65
CA CYS A 24 -25.53 -20.06 18.35
C CYS A 24 -26.89 -19.60 18.92
N ALA A 25 -27.26 -20.13 20.08
CA ALA A 25 -28.38 -19.63 20.86
C ALA A 25 -28.01 -18.29 21.52
N SER A 26 -28.52 -17.20 20.93
CA SER A 26 -29.02 -15.98 21.60
C SER A 26 -28.41 -15.62 22.97
N ASP A 27 -27.23 -15.00 22.91
CA ASP A 27 -26.83 -13.79 23.66
C ASP A 27 -25.38 -13.49 23.26
N SER A 28 -25.24 -13.06 22.01
CA SER A 28 -23.98 -13.05 21.26
C SER A 28 -23.10 -11.84 21.55
N ASN A 29 -22.34 -11.90 22.64
CA ASN A 29 -21.07 -11.16 22.77
C ASN A 29 -19.88 -12.12 22.69
N CYS A 30 -19.84 -12.90 21.60
CA CYS A 30 -18.78 -13.86 21.31
C CYS A 30 -18.22 -13.61 19.90
N CYS A 31 -17.70 -12.40 19.69
CA CYS A 31 -16.73 -12.02 18.65
C CYS A 31 -16.58 -10.51 18.69
N ASP A 32 -15.80 -9.99 19.63
CA ASP A 32 -15.13 -8.73 19.41
C ASP A 32 -13.64 -8.97 19.68
N PRO A 33 -12.80 -9.19 18.64
CA PRO A 33 -11.37 -9.07 18.82
C PRO A 33 -11.15 -7.59 19.11
N GLY A 34 -11.15 -7.24 20.40
CA GLY A 34 -11.09 -5.87 20.89
C GLY A 34 -10.18 -5.06 19.99
N ALA A 35 -10.79 -4.19 19.19
CA ALA A 35 -10.08 -3.41 18.21
C ALA A 35 -9.05 -2.61 18.99
N ILE A 36 -7.78 -2.97 18.83
CA ILE A 36 -6.68 -2.14 19.30
C ILE A 36 -6.83 -0.88 18.47
N SER A 37 -7.41 0.16 19.06
CA SER A 37 -7.35 1.51 18.54
C SER A 37 -5.88 1.93 18.63
N ILE A 38 -5.10 1.51 17.63
CA ILE A 38 -3.81 2.10 17.38
C ILE A 38 -4.15 3.53 16.98
N ASP A 39 -3.87 4.50 17.87
CA ASP A 39 -3.91 5.91 17.54
C ASP A 39 -2.85 6.15 16.45
N ILE A 40 -3.20 5.86 15.19
CA ILE A 40 -2.38 6.23 14.05
C ILE A 40 -2.52 7.74 13.96
N LYS A 41 -1.58 8.44 14.60
CA LYS A 41 -1.53 9.89 14.61
C LYS A 41 -1.53 10.36 13.15
N GLU A 42 -2.61 11.01 12.72
CA GLU A 42 -2.65 11.62 11.39
C GLU A 42 -1.65 12.77 11.36
N VAL A 43 -0.48 12.52 10.76
CA VAL A 43 0.56 13.54 10.62
C VAL A 43 0.36 14.23 9.28
N ALA A 44 0.10 15.53 9.32
CA ALA A 44 -0.02 16.35 8.13
C ALA A 44 1.36 16.67 7.53
N CYS A 45 1.45 16.73 6.20
CA CYS A 45 2.63 17.19 5.51
C CYS A 45 2.98 18.63 5.93
N PRO A 46 4.22 18.93 6.34
CA PRO A 46 4.61 20.25 6.83
C PRO A 46 4.58 21.34 5.75
N VAL A 47 4.52 20.97 4.47
CA VAL A 47 4.50 21.91 3.34
C VAL A 47 3.07 22.19 2.85
N CYS A 48 2.29 21.14 2.58
CA CYS A 48 0.96 21.30 1.98
C CYS A 48 -0.21 21.09 2.96
N GLY A 49 0.06 20.67 4.20
CA GLY A 49 -0.95 20.44 5.23
C GLY A 49 -1.85 19.22 5.02
N LYS A 50 -1.69 18.46 3.92
CA LYS A 50 -2.49 17.25 3.66
C LYS A 50 -1.93 16.04 4.41
N THR A 51 -2.82 15.15 4.85
CA THR A 51 -2.44 13.88 5.48
C THR A 51 -1.75 12.96 4.46
N GLY A 52 -0.62 12.40 4.88
CA GLY A 52 0.12 11.41 4.14
C GLY A 52 -0.22 9.99 4.56
N VAL A 53 0.30 9.03 3.81
CA VAL A 53 0.17 7.61 4.13
C VAL A 53 1.40 7.16 4.91
N HIS A 54 1.21 6.49 6.04
CA HIS A 54 2.33 5.90 6.79
C HIS A 54 3.10 4.87 5.93
N VAL A 55 4.43 4.93 5.99
CA VAL A 55 5.36 4.11 5.21
C VAL A 55 6.47 3.58 6.13
N GLU A 56 6.78 2.29 6.02
CA GLU A 56 7.87 1.67 6.79
C GLU A 56 9.24 2.20 6.33
N ASN A 57 10.17 2.39 7.26
CA ASN A 57 11.56 2.82 7.00
C ASN A 57 12.26 2.05 5.87
N VAL A 58 12.03 0.72 5.82
CA VAL A 58 12.58 -0.14 4.76
C VAL A 58 12.15 0.31 3.37
N THR A 59 10.93 0.81 3.22
CA THR A 59 10.43 1.33 1.95
C THR A 59 11.20 2.59 1.58
N VAL A 60 11.30 3.56 2.49
CA VAL A 60 11.99 4.84 2.24
C VAL A 60 13.44 4.61 1.84
N LYS A 61 14.18 3.77 2.58
CA LYS A 61 15.57 3.37 2.24
C LYS A 61 15.69 2.75 0.84
N HIS A 62 14.68 2.02 0.39
CA HIS A 62 14.67 1.48 -0.97
C HIS A 62 14.20 2.48 -2.02
N MET A 63 13.59 3.61 -1.67
CA MET A 63 13.03 4.56 -2.63
C MET A 63 13.98 5.72 -2.93
N VAL A 64 14.75 6.17 -1.95
CA VAL A 64 15.70 7.27 -2.12
C VAL A 64 16.88 6.88 -3.02
N LYS A 65 17.55 7.90 -3.57
CA LYS A 65 18.84 7.74 -4.25
C LYS A 65 19.87 7.10 -3.33
N LYS A 66 20.83 6.38 -3.91
CA LYS A 66 21.78 5.56 -3.16
C LYS A 66 22.60 6.38 -2.17
N GLU A 67 22.99 7.58 -2.56
CA GLU A 67 23.76 8.54 -1.78
C GLU A 67 23.01 9.09 -0.56
N LEU A 68 21.66 9.02 -0.55
CA LEU A 68 20.81 9.51 0.54
C LEU A 68 20.33 8.40 1.47
N MET A 69 20.67 7.13 1.19
CA MET A 69 20.16 5.99 1.97
C MET A 69 20.55 6.04 3.45
N ASP A 70 21.74 6.54 3.77
CA ASP A 70 22.25 6.67 5.14
C ASP A 70 21.69 7.91 5.85
N GLU A 71 21.01 8.81 5.13
CA GLU A 71 20.35 10.00 5.67
C GLU A 71 18.90 9.74 6.10
N VAL A 72 18.35 8.56 5.76
CA VAL A 72 17.00 8.18 6.16
C VAL A 72 16.95 8.04 7.68
N SER A 73 16.13 8.86 8.34
CA SER A 73 15.94 8.83 9.79
C SER A 73 15.33 7.50 10.23
N GLU A 74 15.44 7.16 11.52
CA GLU A 74 14.79 5.97 12.10
C GLU A 74 13.38 6.27 12.63
N ASP A 75 12.88 7.49 12.42
CA ASP A 75 11.54 7.93 12.80
C ASP A 75 10.46 7.28 11.90
N GLU A 76 9.18 7.47 12.24
CA GLU A 76 8.07 7.05 11.38
C GLU A 76 7.95 7.95 10.15
N HIS A 77 7.77 7.36 8.95
CA HIS A 77 7.69 8.11 7.70
C HIS A 77 6.26 8.17 7.17
N TRP A 78 5.95 9.27 6.49
CA TRP A 78 4.72 9.43 5.71
C TRP A 78 5.03 9.84 4.28
N LEU A 79 4.34 9.22 3.33
CA LEU A 79 4.31 9.62 1.92
C LEU A 79 3.25 10.71 1.73
N CYS A 80 3.66 11.89 1.25
CA CYS A 80 2.74 12.97 0.93
C CYS A 80 1.90 12.63 -0.32
N MET A 81 0.58 12.52 -0.14
CA MET A 81 -0.37 12.15 -1.19
C MET A 81 -0.86 13.33 -2.04
N SER A 82 -0.36 14.55 -1.81
CA SER A 82 -0.74 15.71 -2.63
C SER A 82 -0.02 15.69 -3.98
N GLU A 83 -0.77 15.76 -5.08
CA GLU A 83 -0.23 15.73 -6.44
C GLU A 83 0.71 16.91 -6.72
N GLU A 84 0.29 18.11 -6.33
CA GLU A 84 1.00 19.38 -6.57
C GLU A 84 2.16 19.65 -5.57
N CYS A 85 2.39 18.76 -4.60
CA CYS A 85 3.43 18.98 -3.59
C CYS A 85 4.72 18.25 -3.95
N GLU A 86 5.84 18.96 -3.93
CA GLU A 86 7.17 18.40 -4.24
C GLU A 86 7.72 17.49 -3.13
N VAL A 87 7.11 17.48 -1.94
CA VAL A 87 7.49 16.56 -0.86
C VAL A 87 7.12 15.13 -1.24
N ALA A 88 8.08 14.22 -1.14
CA ALA A 88 7.85 12.78 -1.20
C ALA A 88 7.61 12.23 0.21
N TYR A 89 8.63 12.22 1.05
CA TYR A 89 8.55 11.69 2.42
C TYR A 89 8.80 12.77 3.47
N TYR A 90 8.13 12.64 4.60
CA TYR A 90 8.30 13.50 5.76
C TYR A 90 8.14 12.70 7.07
N THR A 91 8.70 13.25 8.14
CA THR A 91 8.70 12.72 9.50
C THR A 91 8.15 13.77 10.45
N GLY A 92 7.00 13.50 11.08
CA GLY A 92 6.39 14.47 11.99
C GLY A 92 6.18 15.84 11.30
N SER A 93 6.91 16.85 11.77
CA SER A 93 6.88 18.22 11.22
C SER A 93 8.04 18.55 10.27
N LYS A 94 8.86 17.58 9.87
CA LYS A 94 10.07 17.78 9.06
C LYS A 94 9.92 17.14 7.67
N VAL A 95 10.24 17.90 6.62
CA VAL A 95 10.45 17.34 5.28
C VAL A 95 11.73 16.51 5.28
N GLU A 96 11.64 15.28 4.81
CA GLU A 96 12.80 14.39 4.75
C GLU A 96 13.36 14.28 3.33
N PHE A 97 12.49 14.03 2.36
CA PHE A 97 12.89 13.88 0.96
C PHE A 97 11.86 14.50 0.02
N ASN A 98 12.35 15.20 -1.00
CA ASN A 98 11.53 15.69 -2.11
C ASN A 98 11.46 14.65 -3.23
N ILE A 99 10.56 14.88 -4.20
CA ILE A 99 10.41 14.00 -5.37
C ILE A 99 11.71 13.81 -6.14
N GLU A 100 12.60 14.82 -6.15
CA GLU A 100 13.89 14.78 -6.83
C GLU A 100 14.89 13.82 -6.17
N ASP A 101 14.69 13.47 -4.90
CA ASP A 101 15.53 12.55 -4.13
C ASP A 101 15.13 11.09 -4.34
N ILE A 102 14.01 10.84 -5.02
CA ILE A 102 13.43 9.51 -5.20
C ILE A 102 13.85 8.92 -6.55
N LYS A 103 14.28 7.66 -6.54
CA LYS A 103 14.81 6.98 -7.74
C LYS A 103 13.73 6.56 -8.75
N VAL A 104 12.46 6.59 -8.37
CA VAL A 104 11.31 6.24 -9.20
C VAL A 104 10.29 7.38 -9.19
N THR A 105 9.62 7.59 -10.31
CA THR A 105 8.49 8.52 -10.41
C THR A 105 7.36 8.05 -9.48
N ILE A 106 6.79 8.95 -8.69
CA ILE A 106 5.62 8.67 -7.82
C ILE A 106 4.34 8.89 -8.64
N TRP A 107 3.56 7.83 -8.84
CA TRP A 107 2.54 7.74 -9.89
C TRP A 107 1.43 8.79 -9.86
N PHE A 108 1.10 9.32 -8.67
CA PHE A 108 0.04 10.31 -8.48
C PHE A 108 0.58 11.75 -8.41
N LYS A 109 1.90 11.97 -8.45
CA LYS A 109 2.45 13.33 -8.46
C LYS A 109 2.14 14.00 -9.79
N LYS A 110 2.05 15.33 -9.76
CA LYS A 110 1.93 16.13 -10.98
C LYS A 110 3.08 15.80 -11.92
N ASP A 111 2.77 15.75 -13.22
CA ASP A 111 3.74 15.46 -14.29
C ASP A 111 4.45 14.10 -14.17
N ALA A 112 3.91 13.17 -13.37
CA ALA A 112 4.43 11.82 -13.24
C ALA A 112 4.48 11.14 -14.62
N ASN A 113 5.70 10.94 -15.11
CA ASN A 113 5.98 10.18 -16.33
C ASN A 113 7.18 9.23 -16.07
N PRO A 114 7.00 7.91 -16.20
CA PRO A 114 5.73 7.21 -16.45
C PRO A 114 4.81 7.21 -15.22
N LYS A 115 3.49 7.04 -15.45
CA LYS A 115 2.52 6.72 -14.40
C LYS A 115 2.44 5.22 -14.19
N TYR A 116 2.95 4.74 -13.06
CA TYR A 116 2.96 3.31 -12.76
C TYR A 116 1.62 2.82 -12.22
N ALA A 117 1.12 1.72 -12.79
CA ALA A 117 0.06 0.91 -12.18
C ALA A 117 0.64 -0.20 -11.29
N CYS A 118 1.85 -0.70 -11.58
CA CYS A 118 2.56 -1.66 -10.74
C CYS A 118 4.08 -1.51 -10.81
N TYR A 119 4.69 -1.03 -9.72
CA TYR A 119 6.15 -0.91 -9.61
C TYR A 119 6.89 -2.26 -9.58
N CYS A 120 6.28 -3.31 -9.01
CA CYS A 120 6.91 -4.62 -8.89
C CYS A 120 7.14 -5.28 -10.26
N ASN A 121 6.23 -5.00 -11.19
CA ASN A 121 6.22 -5.57 -12.53
C ASN A 121 6.59 -4.54 -13.61
N ASN A 122 6.92 -3.29 -13.22
CA ASN A 122 7.25 -2.21 -14.15
C ASN A 122 6.15 -1.98 -15.20
N ILE A 123 4.89 -2.00 -14.77
CA ILE A 123 3.71 -1.82 -15.63
C ILE A 123 3.14 -0.42 -15.41
N THR A 124 2.92 0.32 -16.49
CA THR A 124 2.31 1.65 -16.48
C THR A 124 0.78 1.57 -16.54
N GLU A 125 0.11 2.66 -16.15
CA GLU A 125 -1.34 2.81 -16.31
C GLU A 125 -1.76 2.63 -17.79
N GLU A 126 -1.01 3.24 -18.70
CA GLU A 126 -1.24 3.13 -20.15
C GLU A 126 -1.20 1.68 -20.64
N GLN A 127 -0.17 0.91 -20.24
CA GLN A 127 -0.07 -0.51 -20.62
C GLN A 127 -1.25 -1.35 -20.11
N VAL A 128 -1.79 -1.04 -18.92
CA VAL A 128 -2.99 -1.71 -18.42
C VAL A 128 -4.19 -1.35 -19.28
N ILE A 129 -4.41 -0.07 -19.55
CA ILE A 129 -5.51 0.44 -20.38
C ILE A 129 -5.48 -0.19 -21.78
N GLU A 130 -4.33 -0.14 -22.45
CA GLU A 130 -4.14 -0.72 -23.78
C GLU A 130 -4.41 -2.22 -23.80
N THR A 131 -3.99 -2.95 -22.76
CA THR A 131 -4.24 -4.38 -22.66
C THR A 131 -5.73 -4.68 -22.53
N VAL A 132 -6.46 -3.89 -21.74
CA VAL A 132 -7.91 -4.05 -21.55
C VAL A 132 -8.68 -3.76 -22.84
N VAL A 133 -8.33 -2.67 -23.53
CA VAL A 133 -8.95 -2.23 -24.78
C VAL A 133 -8.66 -3.24 -25.91
N ASN A 134 -7.38 -3.55 -26.14
CA ASN A 134 -6.97 -4.33 -27.31
C ASN A 134 -7.09 -5.85 -27.14
N LYS A 135 -6.91 -6.37 -25.93
CA LYS A 135 -6.92 -7.83 -25.68
C LYS A 135 -8.16 -8.31 -24.93
N GLY A 136 -9.02 -7.41 -24.47
CA GLY A 136 -10.23 -7.78 -23.74
C GLY A 136 -10.01 -8.22 -22.29
N LEU A 137 -8.79 -8.20 -21.77
CA LEU A 137 -8.47 -8.69 -20.43
C LEU A 137 -8.89 -7.68 -19.35
N ASP A 138 -9.51 -8.15 -18.26
CA ASP A 138 -9.99 -7.32 -17.15
C ASP A 138 -9.53 -7.82 -15.77
N ASN A 139 -8.64 -8.81 -15.75
CA ASN A 139 -8.06 -9.37 -14.54
C ASN A 139 -6.59 -8.95 -14.40
N MET A 140 -6.22 -8.43 -13.22
CA MET A 140 -4.84 -7.99 -12.93
C MET A 140 -3.79 -9.07 -13.19
N LYS A 141 -4.05 -10.32 -12.79
CA LYS A 141 -3.11 -11.44 -12.98
C LYS A 141 -2.87 -11.70 -14.45
N ASP A 142 -3.95 -11.78 -15.23
CA ASP A 142 -3.90 -12.10 -16.66
C ASP A 142 -3.24 -10.97 -17.45
N ILE A 143 -3.50 -9.71 -17.08
CA ILE A 143 -2.84 -8.55 -17.66
C ILE A 143 -1.33 -8.60 -17.37
N ILE A 144 -0.92 -8.82 -16.12
CA ILE A 144 0.52 -8.89 -15.78
C ILE A 144 1.21 -10.02 -16.54
N VAL A 145 0.60 -11.21 -16.60
CA VAL A 145 1.15 -12.36 -17.33
C VAL A 145 1.18 -12.09 -18.83
N SER A 146 0.17 -11.42 -19.38
CA SER A 146 0.10 -11.03 -20.80
C SER A 146 1.19 -10.03 -21.19
N ILE A 147 1.63 -9.16 -20.28
CA ILE A 147 2.70 -8.17 -20.52
C ILE A 147 4.10 -8.75 -20.24
N ASN A 148 4.28 -9.44 -19.12
CA ASN A 148 5.61 -9.82 -18.61
C ASN A 148 5.89 -11.34 -18.59
N GLY A 149 4.88 -12.18 -18.80
CA GLY A 149 4.97 -13.65 -18.67
C GLY A 149 5.13 -14.18 -17.24
N LYS A 150 5.36 -13.32 -16.25
CA LYS A 150 5.52 -13.67 -14.84
C LYS A 150 5.07 -12.54 -13.92
N ILE A 151 4.83 -12.88 -12.65
CA ILE A 151 4.39 -11.94 -11.62
C ILE A 151 5.47 -11.83 -10.54
N SER A 152 5.78 -10.60 -10.15
CA SER A 152 6.60 -10.26 -8.99
C SER A 152 5.79 -9.47 -7.95
N SER A 153 6.04 -9.74 -6.67
CA SER A 153 5.34 -9.14 -5.53
C SER A 153 6.33 -8.71 -4.45
N GLN A 154 6.88 -7.51 -4.59
CA GLN A 154 7.88 -6.94 -3.68
C GLN A 154 7.52 -5.49 -3.30
N CYS A 155 6.25 -5.26 -2.97
CA CYS A 155 5.68 -3.91 -2.84
C CYS A 155 6.40 -3.07 -1.79
N LYS A 156 6.81 -3.68 -0.67
CA LYS A 156 7.56 -3.01 0.41
C LYS A 156 8.87 -2.36 -0.05
N VAL A 157 9.48 -2.83 -1.13
CA VAL A 157 10.79 -2.33 -1.59
C VAL A 157 10.74 -1.73 -3.00
N ARG A 158 9.59 -1.82 -3.68
CA ARG A 158 9.43 -1.31 -5.06
C ARG A 158 8.38 -0.22 -5.19
N ASN A 159 7.35 -0.20 -4.33
CA ASN A 159 6.30 0.80 -4.37
C ASN A 159 6.63 1.95 -3.38
N PRO A 160 6.59 3.22 -3.79
CA PRO A 160 6.77 4.36 -2.89
C PRO A 160 5.87 4.35 -1.64
N ALA A 161 4.65 3.82 -1.74
CA ALA A 161 3.77 3.70 -0.58
C ALA A 161 4.04 2.44 0.26
N GLY A 162 4.95 1.55 -0.15
CA GLY A 162 5.19 0.26 0.50
C GLY A 162 4.00 -0.72 0.44
N LYS A 163 2.92 -0.35 -0.25
CA LYS A 163 1.62 -1.05 -0.29
C LYS A 163 1.38 -1.76 -1.62
N CYS A 164 0.48 -2.73 -1.61
CA CYS A 164 0.09 -3.43 -2.83
C CYS A 164 -0.55 -2.48 -3.85
N CYS A 165 -0.21 -2.65 -5.12
CA CYS A 165 -0.68 -1.80 -6.21
C CYS A 165 -2.09 -2.15 -6.73
N THR A 166 -2.78 -3.12 -6.12
CA THR A 166 -4.10 -3.61 -6.57
C THR A 166 -5.09 -2.48 -6.82
N GLN A 167 -5.16 -1.48 -5.94
CA GLN A 167 -6.08 -0.36 -6.13
C GLN A 167 -5.79 0.43 -7.41
N ALA A 168 -4.59 0.99 -7.54
CA ALA A 168 -4.18 1.76 -8.73
C ALA A 168 -4.27 0.93 -10.02
N PHE A 169 -3.97 -0.36 -9.93
CA PHE A 169 -4.08 -1.28 -11.07
C PHE A 169 -5.54 -1.48 -11.50
N ASN A 170 -6.46 -1.67 -10.55
CA ASN A 170 -7.88 -1.82 -10.85
C ASN A 170 -8.53 -0.51 -11.34
N GLU A 171 -8.07 0.65 -10.86
CA GLU A 171 -8.46 1.95 -11.41
C GLU A 171 -8.07 2.06 -12.89
N ALA A 172 -6.87 1.62 -13.27
CA ALA A 172 -6.44 1.56 -14.66
C ALA A 172 -7.26 0.56 -15.51
N ILE A 173 -7.64 -0.59 -14.94
CA ILE A 173 -8.57 -1.53 -15.59
C ILE A 173 -9.92 -0.85 -15.86
N GLY A 174 -10.48 -0.17 -14.87
CA GLY A 174 -11.75 0.56 -14.99
C GLY A 174 -11.71 1.58 -16.13
N LYS A 175 -10.64 2.38 -16.22
CA LYS A 175 -10.42 3.32 -17.34
C LYS A 175 -10.42 2.61 -18.70
N GLY A 176 -9.72 1.48 -18.83
CA GLY A 176 -9.68 0.70 -20.06
C GLY A 176 -11.06 0.12 -20.45
N MET A 177 -11.83 -0.34 -19.47
CA MET A 177 -13.19 -0.83 -19.71
C MET A 177 -14.14 0.28 -20.18
N GLU A 178 -14.05 1.46 -19.59
CA GLU A 178 -14.85 2.62 -20.00
C GLU A 178 -14.56 3.04 -21.44
N ILE A 179 -13.31 2.94 -21.90
CA ILE A 179 -12.93 3.22 -23.28
C ILE A 179 -13.51 2.15 -24.21
N ARG A 180 -13.25 0.87 -23.91
CA ARG A 180 -13.70 -0.27 -24.73
C ARG A 180 -15.23 -0.33 -24.90
N ASN A 181 -15.99 0.03 -23.88
CA ASN A 181 -17.46 -0.01 -23.93
C ASN A 181 -18.09 1.19 -24.68
N LYS A 182 -17.29 2.19 -25.05
CA LYS A 182 -17.74 3.35 -25.85
C LYS A 182 -17.48 3.17 -27.34
N GLU A 183 -16.71 2.14 -27.72
CA GLU A 183 -16.43 1.74 -29.10
C GLU A 183 -17.44 0.70 -29.59
#